data_AF-X1SPG6-F1
#
_entry.id   AF-X1SPG6-F1
#
_cell.length_a   1.000
_cell.length_b   1.000
_cell.length_c   1.000
_cell.angle_alpha   90.00
_cell.angle_beta   90.00
_cell.angle_gamma   90.00
#
_symmetry.space_group_name_H-M   'P 1'
#
loop_
_entity.id
_entity.type
_entity.pdbx_description
1 polymer ?
#
loop_
_entity_poly.entity_id
_entity_poly.type
_entity_poly.pdbx_seq_one_letter_code
_entity_poly.pdbx_strand_id
1 'polypeptide(L)'
;EKIEDYKLSLEGDQAINEDVMEKVKIAAHAAGVLPWQFERIVNEFNKTGGEMSAAQKLQAETSFTEQVDGLKKEWGEQYDTQLRKANIAFKEFMPDQAEREAFLKTGMGSDPQVVKILANAAKLLSEDVFLGHGDGKLGGLTPQEALSKAREIQGSKDHAYRNPGHPNHKAAKEEVQNLYKIAYPE
;
A
#
# COMPACT_ATOMS: atom_id res chain seq x y z
N GLU A 1 -29.87 -36.68 27.73
CA GLU A 1 -29.04 -36.56 26.51
C GLU A 1 -27.59 -36.36 26.91
N LYS A 2 -26.64 -36.87 26.12
CA LYS A 2 -25.20 -36.72 26.40
C LYS A 2 -24.64 -35.58 25.54
N ILE A 3 -23.54 -34.97 25.99
CA ILE A 3 -22.84 -33.92 25.22
C ILE A 3 -22.34 -34.45 23.85
N GLU A 4 -22.12 -35.75 23.76
CA GLU A 4 -21.73 -36.48 22.53
C GLU A 4 -22.80 -36.44 21.42
N ASP A 5 -24.07 -36.19 21.79
CA ASP A 5 -25.19 -36.13 20.85
C ASP A 5 -25.23 -34.80 20.06
N TYR A 6 -24.44 -33.80 20.47
CA TYR A 6 -24.33 -32.48 19.82
C TYR A 6 -23.27 -32.54 18.70
N LYS A 7 -23.66 -33.10 17.56
CA LYS A 7 -22.80 -33.21 16.37
C LYS A 7 -22.93 -31.97 15.50
N LEU A 8 -21.81 -31.55 14.90
CA LEU A 8 -21.77 -30.39 14.01
C LEU A 8 -20.92 -30.71 12.80
N SER A 9 -21.48 -30.45 11.62
CA SER A 9 -20.74 -30.43 10.37
C SER A 9 -20.52 -28.96 10.01
N LEU A 10 -19.37 -28.42 10.39
CA LEU A 10 -18.96 -27.08 9.98
C LEU A 10 -18.34 -27.21 8.59
N GLU A 11 -19.05 -26.77 7.55
CA GLU A 11 -18.49 -26.66 6.21
C GLU A 11 -17.90 -25.25 6.02
N GLY A 12 -16.62 -25.18 5.60
CA GLY A 12 -15.94 -23.95 5.19
C GLY A 12 -14.85 -23.43 6.14
N ASP A 13 -14.05 -22.48 5.64
CA ASP A 13 -12.89 -21.86 6.30
C ASP A 13 -13.25 -20.93 7.48
N GLN A 14 -14.54 -20.89 7.84
CA GLN A 14 -15.11 -20.08 8.94
C GLN A 14 -15.60 -20.96 10.10
N ALA A 15 -15.02 -22.15 10.27
CA ALA A 15 -15.32 -23.00 11.40
C ALA A 15 -15.11 -22.23 12.71
N ILE A 16 -16.16 -22.14 13.53
CA ILE A 16 -16.07 -21.61 14.89
C ILE A 16 -14.96 -22.38 15.60
N ASN A 17 -14.05 -21.66 16.27
CA ASN A 17 -12.96 -22.23 17.02
C ASN A 17 -13.44 -23.40 17.90
N GLU A 18 -12.75 -24.53 17.82
CA GLU A 18 -13.13 -25.78 18.48
C GLU A 18 -13.28 -25.65 20.01
N ASP A 19 -12.43 -24.85 20.66
CA ASP A 19 -12.50 -24.56 22.11
C ASP A 19 -13.75 -23.73 22.46
N VAL A 20 -14.14 -22.80 21.58
CA VAL A 20 -15.37 -22.02 21.76
C VAL A 20 -16.59 -22.92 21.57
N MET A 21 -16.56 -23.82 20.59
CA MET A 21 -17.64 -24.77 20.34
C MET A 21 -17.85 -25.74 21.49
N GLU A 22 -16.78 -26.23 22.12
CA GLU A 22 -16.87 -27.12 23.28
C GLU A 22 -17.57 -26.43 24.46
N LYS A 23 -17.17 -25.19 24.78
CA LYS A 23 -17.81 -24.38 25.84
C LYS A 23 -19.29 -24.13 25.56
N VAL A 24 -19.64 -23.87 24.30
CA VAL A 24 -21.02 -23.64 23.86
C VAL A 24 -21.88 -24.90 23.97
N LYS A 25 -21.33 -26.09 23.66
CA LYS A 25 -22.02 -27.38 23.86
C LYS A 25 -22.30 -27.65 25.35
N ILE A 26 -21.32 -27.40 26.23
CA ILE A 26 -21.48 -27.57 27.68
C ILE A 26 -22.59 -26.66 28.21
N ALA A 27 -22.59 -25.39 27.79
CA ALA A 27 -23.62 -24.42 28.19
C ALA A 27 -25.01 -24.80 27.67
N ALA A 28 -25.12 -25.26 26.42
CA ALA A 28 -26.37 -25.68 25.81
C ALA A 28 -26.97 -26.91 26.53
N HIS A 29 -26.12 -27.88 26.89
CA HIS A 29 -26.53 -29.06 27.66
C HIS A 29 -27.01 -28.67 29.06
N ALA A 30 -26.27 -27.81 29.76
CA ALA A 30 -26.65 -27.31 31.09
C ALA A 30 -27.97 -26.52 31.07
N ALA A 31 -28.25 -25.82 29.96
CA ALA A 31 -29.49 -25.09 29.74
C ALA A 31 -30.67 -25.96 29.27
N GLY A 32 -30.44 -27.26 29.03
CA GLY A 32 -31.48 -28.19 28.58
C GLY A 32 -31.89 -28.03 27.11
N VAL A 33 -31.03 -27.45 26.28
CA VAL A 33 -31.26 -27.33 24.84
C VAL A 33 -31.11 -28.71 24.19
N LEU A 34 -32.12 -29.18 23.48
CA LEU A 34 -32.06 -30.48 22.81
C LEU A 34 -31.04 -30.44 21.64
N PRO A 35 -30.34 -31.55 21.33
CA PRO A 35 -29.32 -31.61 20.26
C PRO A 35 -29.80 -31.06 18.92
N TRP A 36 -31.02 -31.40 18.49
CA TRP A 36 -31.59 -30.89 17.22
C TRP A 36 -31.85 -29.38 17.23
N GLN A 37 -32.19 -28.81 18.40
CA GLN A 37 -32.38 -27.36 18.56
C GLN A 37 -31.03 -26.64 18.48
N PHE A 38 -30.01 -27.23 19.11
CA PHE A 38 -28.64 -26.74 19.06
C PHE A 38 -28.08 -26.76 17.63
N GLU A 39 -28.22 -27.90 16.93
CA GLU A 39 -27.82 -28.03 15.53
C GLU A 39 -28.47 -26.96 14.65
N ARG A 40 -29.78 -26.73 14.81
CA ARG A 40 -30.49 -25.68 14.06
C ARG A 40 -29.95 -24.27 14.35
N ILE A 41 -29.72 -23.94 15.62
CA ILE A 41 -29.23 -22.61 16.02
C ILE A 41 -27.82 -22.37 15.47
N VAL A 42 -26.93 -23.36 15.60
CA VAL A 42 -25.54 -23.22 15.14
C VAL A 42 -25.47 -23.17 13.62
N ASN A 43 -26.28 -23.95 12.90
CA ASN A 43 -26.34 -23.90 11.44
C ASN A 43 -26.81 -22.52 10.93
N GLU A 44 -27.85 -21.94 11.52
CA GLU A 44 -28.32 -20.59 11.16
C GLU A 44 -27.29 -19.52 11.51
N PHE A 45 -26.60 -19.64 12.66
CA PHE A 45 -25.53 -18.72 13.04
C PHE A 45 -24.36 -18.77 12.05
N ASN A 46 -23.92 -19.96 11.66
CA ASN A 46 -22.83 -20.13 10.68
C ASN A 46 -23.23 -19.57 9.32
N LYS A 47 -24.44 -19.86 8.86
CA LYS A 47 -24.96 -19.35 7.59
C LYS A 47 -25.03 -17.82 7.59
N THR A 48 -25.59 -17.23 8.64
CA THR A 48 -25.70 -15.78 8.79
C THR A 48 -24.33 -15.13 8.91
N GLY A 49 -23.40 -15.76 9.62
CA GLY A 49 -22.01 -15.30 9.74
C GLY A 49 -21.28 -15.31 8.40
N GLY A 50 -21.44 -16.39 7.62
CA GLY A 50 -20.89 -16.49 6.26
C GLY A 50 -21.47 -15.46 5.30
N GLU A 51 -22.78 -15.27 5.31
CA GLU A 51 -23.47 -14.24 4.50
C GLU A 51 -23.02 -12.82 4.88
N MET A 52 -22.91 -12.54 6.19
CA MET A 52 -22.44 -11.24 6.68
C MET A 52 -20.98 -10.99 6.33
N SER A 53 -20.12 -12.00 6.45
CA SER A 53 -18.71 -11.91 6.06
C SER A 53 -18.55 -11.70 4.55
N ALA A 54 -19.34 -12.39 3.73
CA ALA A 54 -19.34 -12.22 2.29
C ALA A 54 -19.82 -10.81 1.90
N ALA A 55 -20.89 -10.31 2.54
CA ALA A 55 -21.39 -8.96 2.33
C ALA A 55 -20.36 -7.88 2.73
N GLN A 56 -19.67 -8.06 3.86
CA GLN A 56 -18.60 -7.16 4.30
C GLN A 56 -17.43 -7.14 3.31
N LYS A 57 -17.02 -8.31 2.81
CA LYS A 57 -15.95 -8.40 1.82
C LYS A 57 -16.34 -7.71 0.50
N LEU A 58 -17.55 -7.95 0.01
CA LEU A 58 -18.07 -7.31 -1.19
C LEU A 58 -18.16 -5.78 -1.03
N GLN A 59 -18.58 -5.31 0.14
CA GLN A 59 -18.63 -3.89 0.46
C GLN A 59 -17.24 -3.26 0.50
N ALA A 60 -16.25 -3.95 1.07
CA ALA A 60 -14.86 -3.50 1.08
C ALA A 60 -14.27 -3.44 -0.34
N GLU A 61 -14.49 -4.46 -1.17
CA GLU A 61 -14.04 -4.48 -2.57
C GLU A 61 -14.69 -3.38 -3.41
N THR A 62 -15.99 -3.14 -3.20
CA THR A 62 -16.73 -2.07 -3.88
C THR A 62 -16.20 -0.71 -3.46
N SER A 63 -16.04 -0.47 -2.16
CA SER A 63 -15.49 0.78 -1.63
C SER A 63 -14.07 1.04 -2.14
N PHE A 64 -13.22 0.01 -2.18
CA PHE A 64 -11.87 0.12 -2.76
C PHE A 64 -11.90 0.50 -4.24
N THR A 65 -12.80 -0.13 -5.02
CA THR A 65 -12.94 0.17 -6.45
C THR A 65 -13.39 1.61 -6.66
N GLU A 66 -14.41 2.07 -5.93
CA GLU A 66 -14.89 3.45 -5.97
C GLU A 66 -13.79 4.47 -5.61
N GLN A 67 -12.98 4.15 -4.60
CA GLN A 67 -11.85 4.97 -4.16
C GLN A 67 -10.78 5.09 -5.25
N VAL A 68 -10.39 3.97 -5.88
CA VAL A 68 -9.42 3.94 -6.98
C VAL A 68 -9.96 4.70 -8.20
N ASP A 69 -11.22 4.48 -8.57
CA ASP A 69 -11.84 5.15 -9.70
C ASP A 69 -11.99 6.66 -9.46
N GLY A 70 -12.27 7.07 -8.21
CA GLY A 70 -12.24 8.47 -7.80
C GLY A 70 -10.87 9.13 -8.02
N LEU A 71 -9.79 8.46 -7.59
CA LEU A 71 -8.42 8.94 -7.83
C LEU A 71 -8.06 8.99 -9.32
N LYS A 72 -8.43 7.97 -10.09
CA LYS A 72 -8.20 7.95 -11.55
C LYS A 72 -8.94 9.09 -12.26
N LYS A 73 -10.19 9.36 -11.86
CA LYS A 73 -10.98 10.46 -12.41
C LYS A 73 -10.38 11.82 -12.08
N GLU A 74 -9.87 11.99 -10.86
CA GLU A 74 -9.28 13.25 -10.39
C GLU A 74 -7.92 13.54 -11.02
N TRP A 75 -7.06 12.53 -11.12
CA TRP A 75 -5.69 12.69 -11.61
C TRP A 75 -5.52 12.45 -13.11
N GLY A 76 -6.47 11.78 -13.75
CA GLY A 76 -6.44 11.48 -15.18
C GLY A 76 -5.14 10.80 -15.60
N GLU A 77 -4.49 11.35 -16.64
CA GLU A 77 -3.20 10.85 -17.15
C GLU A 77 -2.07 10.90 -16.10
N GLN A 78 -2.20 11.74 -15.07
CA GLN A 78 -1.20 11.82 -14.00
C GLN A 78 -1.39 10.76 -12.91
N TYR A 79 -2.44 9.93 -12.96
CA TYR A 79 -2.75 8.95 -11.93
C TYR A 79 -1.53 8.11 -11.54
N ASP A 80 -0.87 7.48 -12.52
CA ASP A 80 0.30 6.65 -12.25
C ASP A 80 1.45 7.48 -11.68
N THR A 81 1.59 8.74 -12.09
CA THR A 81 2.64 9.62 -11.59
C THR A 81 2.40 10.02 -10.14
N GLN A 82 1.16 10.31 -9.76
CA GLN A 82 0.80 10.66 -8.40
C GLN A 82 0.88 9.44 -7.47
N LEU A 83 0.45 8.26 -7.94
CA LEU A 83 0.55 7.02 -7.17
C LEU A 83 2.00 6.66 -6.84
N ARG A 84 2.92 6.87 -7.79
CA ARG A 84 4.35 6.66 -7.55
C ARG A 84 4.94 7.65 -6.57
N LYS A 85 4.58 8.92 -6.71
CA LYS A 85 4.94 9.96 -5.75
C LYS A 85 4.51 9.55 -4.34
N ALA A 86 3.25 9.13 -4.17
CA ALA A 86 2.75 8.61 -2.91
C ALA A 86 3.59 7.43 -2.38
N ASN A 87 3.92 6.46 -3.24
CA ASN A 87 4.75 5.31 -2.85
C ASN A 87 6.17 5.69 -2.44
N ILE A 88 6.79 6.67 -3.10
CA ILE A 88 8.12 7.18 -2.73
C ILE A 88 8.04 7.83 -1.34
N ALA A 89 7.07 8.73 -1.13
CA ALA A 89 6.88 9.37 0.17
C ALA A 89 6.60 8.34 1.27
N PHE A 90 5.78 7.32 0.99
CA PHE A 90 5.49 6.25 1.95
C PHE A 90 6.75 5.51 2.39
N LYS A 91 7.63 5.16 1.44
CA LYS A 91 8.90 4.49 1.74
C LYS A 91 9.89 5.39 2.50
N GLU A 92 9.88 6.69 2.21
CA GLU A 92 10.77 7.64 2.86
C GLU A 92 10.33 7.91 4.31
N PHE A 93 9.03 8.10 4.54
CA PHE A 93 8.49 8.32 5.89
C PHE A 93 8.48 7.05 6.75
N MET A 94 8.37 5.88 6.13
CA MET A 94 8.40 4.58 6.81
C MET A 94 9.47 3.70 6.14
N PRO A 95 10.76 3.88 6.47
CA PRO A 95 11.86 3.14 5.84
C PRO A 95 11.88 1.66 6.25
N ASP A 96 11.40 1.33 7.46
CA ASP A 96 11.28 -0.04 7.91
C ASP A 96 10.15 -0.80 7.19
N GLN A 97 10.45 -2.01 6.74
CA GLN A 97 9.48 -2.81 6.00
C GLN A 97 8.35 -3.36 6.89
N ALA A 98 8.68 -3.78 8.11
CA ALA A 98 7.69 -4.36 9.02
C ALA A 98 6.67 -3.31 9.47
N GLU A 99 7.11 -2.08 9.70
CA GLU A 99 6.23 -0.94 9.97
C GLU A 99 5.29 -0.63 8.80
N ARG A 100 5.82 -0.62 7.56
CA ARG A 100 4.97 -0.46 6.36
C ARG A 100 3.93 -1.57 6.25
N GLU A 101 4.33 -2.83 6.43
CA GLU A 101 3.40 -3.96 6.37
C GLU A 101 2.34 -3.89 7.46
N ALA A 102 2.72 -3.50 8.69
CA ALA A 102 1.78 -3.29 9.79
C ALA A 102 0.78 -2.16 9.47
N PHE A 103 1.26 -1.05 8.89
CA PHE A 103 0.40 0.05 8.45
C PHE A 103 -0.57 -0.39 7.34
N LEU A 104 -0.09 -1.10 6.32
CA LEU A 104 -0.93 -1.58 5.22
C LEU A 104 -2.04 -2.53 5.71
N LYS A 105 -1.76 -3.35 6.73
CA LYS A 105 -2.76 -4.23 7.37
C LYS A 105 -3.89 -3.49 8.06
N THR A 106 -3.72 -2.21 8.39
CA THR A 106 -4.82 -1.37 8.94
C THR A 106 -5.87 -0.98 7.89
N GLY A 107 -5.57 -1.16 6.59
CA GLY A 107 -6.42 -0.69 5.50
C GLY A 107 -6.26 0.80 5.16
N MET A 108 -5.50 1.58 5.94
CA MET A 108 -5.26 3.01 5.68
C MET A 108 -4.38 3.26 4.44
N GLY A 109 -3.58 2.27 4.01
CA GLY A 109 -2.76 2.39 2.81
C GLY A 109 -3.53 2.52 1.51
N SER A 110 -4.80 2.09 1.49
CA SER A 110 -5.70 2.23 0.34
C SER A 110 -6.63 3.44 0.42
N ASP A 111 -6.63 4.19 1.53
CA ASP A 111 -7.49 5.35 1.71
C ASP A 111 -7.08 6.50 0.76
N PRO A 112 -7.98 7.04 -0.08
CA PRO A 112 -7.65 8.09 -1.04
C PRO A 112 -7.09 9.36 -0.42
N GLN A 113 -7.53 9.74 0.78
CA GLN A 113 -7.00 10.93 1.46
C GLN A 113 -5.56 10.70 1.88
N VAL A 114 -5.25 9.52 2.42
CA VAL A 114 -3.88 9.14 2.77
C VAL A 114 -2.99 9.12 1.52
N VAL A 115 -3.44 8.48 0.45
CA VAL A 115 -2.71 8.40 -0.82
C VAL A 115 -2.46 9.80 -1.41
N LYS A 116 -3.44 10.72 -1.33
CA LYS A 116 -3.28 12.12 -1.77
C LYS A 116 -2.30 12.91 -0.90
N ILE A 117 -2.36 12.74 0.43
CA ILE A 117 -1.42 13.38 1.36
C ILE A 117 0.00 12.96 1.02
N LEU A 118 0.23 11.66 0.84
CA LEU A 118 1.53 11.10 0.46
C LEU A 118 2.00 11.61 -0.92
N ALA A 119 1.11 11.65 -1.91
CA ALA A 119 1.43 12.20 -3.24
C ALA A 119 1.84 13.67 -3.18
N ASN A 120 1.19 14.45 -2.32
CA ASN A 120 1.54 15.85 -2.10
C ASN A 120 2.84 16.01 -1.29
N ALA A 121 3.05 15.21 -0.25
CA ALA A 121 4.27 15.22 0.55
C ALA A 121 5.50 14.85 -0.29
N ALA A 122 5.33 13.96 -1.28
CA ALA A 122 6.37 13.65 -2.25
C ALA A 122 6.84 14.89 -3.04
N LYS A 123 6.01 15.91 -3.25
CA LYS A 123 6.44 17.17 -3.89
C LYS A 123 7.48 17.91 -3.04
N LEU A 124 7.34 17.84 -1.72
CA LEU A 124 8.30 18.43 -0.77
C LEU A 124 9.59 17.61 -0.72
N LEU A 125 9.49 16.28 -0.82
CA LEU A 125 10.65 15.40 -0.93
C LEU A 125 11.35 15.52 -2.29
N SER A 126 10.62 15.86 -3.35
CA SER A 126 11.15 15.94 -4.73
C SER A 126 12.19 17.05 -4.93
N GLU A 127 12.34 18.00 -4.00
CA GLU A 127 13.43 18.98 -4.07
C GLU A 127 14.79 18.36 -3.68
N ASP A 128 14.82 17.33 -2.81
CA ASP A 128 16.06 16.66 -2.36
C ASP A 128 16.22 15.20 -2.87
N VAL A 129 15.12 14.46 -3.03
CA VAL A 129 15.12 13.00 -3.29
C VAL A 129 15.14 12.64 -4.78
N PHE A 130 14.74 13.54 -5.68
CA PHE A 130 14.79 13.27 -7.14
C PHE A 130 16.22 13.12 -7.69
N LEU A 131 17.24 13.37 -6.87
CA LEU A 131 18.67 13.22 -7.20
C LEU A 131 19.31 11.93 -6.66
N GLY A 132 18.59 11.09 -5.90
CA GLY A 132 19.23 9.98 -5.19
C GLY A 132 18.35 8.75 -5.03
N HIS A 133 18.76 7.67 -5.69
CA HIS A 133 18.42 6.27 -5.44
C HIS A 133 17.01 5.79 -5.82
N GLY A 134 16.97 4.89 -6.80
CA GLY A 134 15.80 4.07 -7.06
C GLY A 134 15.88 3.34 -8.39
N ASP A 135 16.59 2.21 -8.38
CA ASP A 135 16.52 1.20 -9.43
C ASP A 135 15.07 0.86 -9.79
N GLY A 136 14.86 0.69 -11.09
CA GLY A 136 13.63 0.14 -11.63
C GLY A 136 12.60 1.22 -11.96
N LYS A 137 12.68 1.71 -13.21
CA LYS A 137 11.64 2.40 -13.98
C LYS A 137 10.64 3.13 -13.12
N LEU A 138 10.79 4.44 -13.00
CA LEU A 138 9.73 5.45 -13.14
C LEU A 138 10.32 6.86 -12.96
N GLY A 139 10.74 7.48 -14.08
CA GLY A 139 11.00 8.92 -14.16
C GLY A 139 12.39 9.41 -13.76
N GLY A 140 13.32 8.53 -13.35
CA GLY A 140 14.75 8.86 -13.29
C GLY A 140 15.38 8.82 -14.69
N LEU A 141 16.35 9.71 -14.94
CA LEU A 141 17.21 9.62 -16.13
C LEU A 141 17.84 8.23 -16.19
N THR A 142 17.74 7.53 -17.32
CA THR A 142 18.56 6.35 -17.55
C THR A 142 20.05 6.74 -17.45
N PRO A 143 20.96 5.80 -17.13
CA PRO A 143 22.39 6.11 -17.10
C PRO A 143 22.89 6.79 -18.38
N GLN A 144 22.35 6.38 -19.53
CA GLN A 144 22.67 6.95 -20.83
C GLN A 144 22.11 8.38 -21.02
N GLU A 145 20.88 8.65 -20.57
CA GLU A 145 20.30 10.00 -20.62
C GLU A 145 20.97 10.94 -19.61
N ALA A 146 21.33 10.44 -18.42
CA ALA A 146 22.08 11.20 -17.42
C ALA A 146 23.44 11.64 -17.97
N LEU A 147 24.14 10.72 -18.63
CA LEU A 147 25.40 11.01 -19.33
C LEU A 147 25.22 12.00 -20.48
N SER A 148 24.13 11.89 -21.25
CA SER A 148 23.81 12.83 -22.33
C SER A 148 23.58 14.24 -21.81
N LYS A 149 22.78 14.41 -20.75
CA LYS A 149 22.54 15.72 -20.11
C LYS A 149 23.80 16.30 -19.49
N ALA A 150 24.62 15.47 -18.83
CA ALA A 150 25.89 15.94 -18.27
C ALA A 150 26.78 16.52 -19.37
N ARG A 151 26.86 15.85 -20.53
CA ARG A 151 27.62 16.33 -21.69
C ARG A 151 27.03 17.59 -22.32
N GLU A 152 25.71 17.73 -22.35
CA GLU A 152 25.03 18.93 -22.83
C GLU A 152 25.36 20.16 -21.98
N ILE A 153 25.21 20.02 -20.65
CA ILE A 153 25.55 21.06 -19.67
C ILE A 153 27.04 21.43 -19.77
N GLN A 154 27.90 20.42 -19.88
CA GLN A 154 29.34 20.64 -20.04
C GLN A 154 29.67 21.25 -21.41
N GLY A 155 28.95 20.93 -22.47
CA GLY A 155 29.20 21.40 -23.84
C GLY A 155 28.70 22.82 -24.10
N SER A 156 27.71 23.29 -23.35
CA SER A 156 27.15 24.63 -23.48
C SER A 156 28.12 25.70 -22.95
N LYS A 157 28.50 26.64 -23.82
CA LYS A 157 29.44 27.72 -23.51
C LYS A 157 28.84 28.76 -22.56
N ASP A 158 27.52 28.92 -22.60
CA ASP A 158 26.79 29.94 -21.83
C ASP A 158 26.25 29.40 -20.51
N HIS A 159 26.45 28.11 -20.23
CA HIS A 159 25.94 27.49 -19.02
C HIS A 159 26.71 27.93 -17.77
N ALA A 160 25.99 28.10 -16.65
CA ALA A 160 26.55 28.46 -15.34
C ALA A 160 27.69 27.52 -14.91
N TYR A 161 27.67 26.26 -15.37
CA TYR A 161 28.73 25.27 -15.14
C TYR A 161 30.12 25.74 -15.60
N ARG A 162 30.21 26.49 -16.71
CA ARG A 162 31.48 26.98 -17.26
C ARG A 162 31.82 28.41 -16.86
N ASN A 163 30.94 29.10 -16.13
CA ASN A 163 31.13 30.48 -15.68
C ASN A 163 31.34 30.54 -14.17
N PRO A 164 32.59 30.64 -13.67
CA PRO A 164 32.89 30.69 -12.24
C PRO A 164 32.25 31.87 -11.50
N GLY A 165 31.96 32.97 -12.22
CA GLY A 165 31.33 34.17 -11.65
C GLY A 165 29.81 34.11 -11.61
N HIS A 166 29.19 33.05 -12.12
CA HIS A 166 27.74 32.92 -12.12
C HIS A 166 27.24 32.49 -10.73
N PRO A 167 26.18 33.11 -10.18
CA PRO A 167 25.63 32.74 -8.86
C PRO A 167 25.30 31.24 -8.75
N ASN A 168 24.81 30.65 -9.84
CA ASN A 168 24.45 29.22 -9.90
C ASN A 168 25.61 28.30 -10.30
N HIS A 169 26.87 28.77 -10.35
CA HIS A 169 28.01 27.95 -10.76
C HIS A 169 28.20 26.72 -9.86
N LYS A 170 28.04 26.90 -8.54
CA LYS A 170 28.15 25.82 -7.56
C LYS A 170 27.06 24.77 -7.76
N ALA A 171 25.80 25.21 -7.85
CA ALA A 171 24.66 24.34 -8.10
C ALA A 171 24.80 23.56 -9.42
N ALA A 172 25.26 24.22 -10.49
CA ALA A 172 25.49 23.58 -11.78
C ALA A 172 26.60 22.50 -11.73
N LYS A 173 27.61 22.65 -10.87
CA LYS A 173 28.64 21.62 -10.66
C LYS A 173 28.08 20.41 -9.90
N GLU A 174 27.29 20.66 -8.87
CA GLU A 174 26.62 19.61 -8.09
C GLU A 174 25.64 18.82 -8.96
N GLU A 175 24.89 19.49 -9.82
CA GLU A 175 23.99 18.87 -10.81
C GLU A 175 24.76 17.90 -11.73
N VAL A 176 25.87 18.34 -12.33
CA VAL A 176 26.71 17.47 -13.17
C VAL A 176 27.25 16.29 -12.38
N GLN A 177 27.70 16.51 -11.13
CA GLN A 177 28.21 15.43 -10.28
C GLN A 177 27.14 14.38 -9.99
N ASN A 178 25.89 14.79 -9.74
CA ASN A 178 24.78 13.87 -9.51
C ASN A 178 24.42 13.10 -10.79
N LEU A 179 24.43 13.75 -11.95
CA LEU A 179 24.25 13.07 -13.24
C LEU A 179 25.30 11.98 -13.49
N TYR A 180 26.56 12.20 -13.08
CA TYR A 180 27.61 11.18 -13.18
C TYR A 180 27.38 10.00 -12.24
N LYS A 181 26.88 10.23 -11.02
CA LYS A 181 26.51 9.13 -10.10
C LYS A 181 25.38 8.27 -10.67
N ILE A 182 24.42 8.89 -11.35
CA ILE A 182 23.33 8.18 -12.05
C ILE A 182 23.86 7.42 -13.28
N ALA A 183 24.82 7.99 -14.01
CA ALA A 183 25.43 7.36 -15.18
C ALA A 183 26.34 6.17 -14.84
N TYR A 184 26.93 6.16 -13.64
CA TYR A 184 27.85 5.14 -13.16
C TYR A 184 27.48 4.68 -11.74
N PRO A 185 26.37 3.94 -11.57
CA PRO A 185 26.05 3.29 -10.30
C PRO A 185 27.09 2.19 -10.00
N GLU A 186 27.56 2.10 -8.75
CA GLU A 186 28.47 1.04 -8.28
C GLU A 186 27.78 -0.33 -8.16
#